data_AF-A0A3B0PMH7-F1
#
_entry.id   AF-A0A3B0PMH7-F1
#
_cell.length_a   1.000
_cell.length_b   1.000
_cell.length_c   1.000
_cell.angle_alpha   90.00
_cell.angle_beta   90.00
_cell.angle_gamma   90.00
#
_symmetry.space_group_name_H-M   'P 1'
#
loop_
_entity.id
_entity.type
_entity.pdbx_description
1 polymer ?
#
loop_
_entity_poly.entity_id
_entity_poly.type
_entity_poly.pdbx_seq_one_letter_code
_entity_poly.pdbx_strand_id
1 'polypeptide(L)' 'MHIVVDEREKFYYLYESELTHKKNDYSQENDVQLFELPNERNLLAPTKHEFLLFLPKEGHVPKYISSRDKFKKFVLKIQW' A
#
# COMPACT_ATOMS: atom_id res chain seq x y z
N MET A 1 6.53 -1.05 6.34
CA MET A 1 6.52 0.40 6.62
C MET A 1 6.96 1.17 5.38
N HIS A 2 6.18 2.14 4.92
CA HIS A 2 6.52 3.03 3.82
C HIS A 2 6.96 4.37 4.38
N ILE A 3 8.16 4.82 4.04
CA ILE A 3 8.65 6.15 4.40
C ILE A 3 8.42 7.07 3.21
N VAL A 4 7.69 8.16 3.43
CA VAL A 4 7.26 9.09 2.39
C VAL A 4 8.35 10.14 2.18
N VAL A 5 8.99 10.06 1.03
CA VAL A 5 10.03 11.01 0.59
C VAL A 5 9.48 12.02 -0.42
N ASP A 6 8.36 11.68 -1.08
CA ASP A 6 7.66 12.51 -2.05
C ASP A 6 6.17 12.60 -1.67
N GLU A 7 5.71 13.79 -1.32
CA GLU A 7 4.35 14.10 -0.87
C GLU A 7 3.26 13.92 -1.95
N ARG A 8 3.67 13.72 -3.20
CA ARG A 8 2.75 13.45 -4.30
C ARG A 8 2.25 12.01 -4.28
N GLU A 9 2.94 11.10 -3.58
CA GLU A 9 2.49 9.71 -3.44
C GLU A 9 1.33 9.61 -2.45
N LYS A 10 0.18 9.16 -2.96
CA LYS A 10 -0.97 8.76 -2.15
C LYS A 10 -1.12 7.25 -2.15
N PHE A 11 -1.89 6.76 -1.19
CA PHE A 11 -2.13 5.34 -0.97
C PHE A 11 -3.62 5.09 -0.82
N TYR A 12 -4.12 3.99 -1.39
CA TYR A 12 -5.38 3.43 -0.90
C TYR A 12 -5.10 2.40 0.16
N TYR A 13 -5.93 2.37 1.19
CA TYR A 13 -5.88 1.43 2.30
C TYR A 13 -7.21 0.69 2.43
N LEU A 14 -7.11 -0.58 2.82
CA LEU A 14 -8.23 -1.49 3.05
C LEU A 14 -7.96 -2.36 4.29
N TYR A 15 -8.98 -2.48 5.14
CA TYR A 15 -9.00 -3.43 6.24
C TYR A 15 -9.14 -4.88 5.72
N GLU A 16 -8.73 -5.87 6.52
CA GLU A 16 -8.85 -7.30 6.18
C GLU A 16 -10.29 -7.69 5.76
N SER A 17 -11.30 -7.12 6.42
CA SER A 17 -12.72 -7.36 6.11
C SER A 17 -13.16 -6.87 4.73
N GLU A 18 -12.40 -5.95 4.12
CA GLU A 18 -12.67 -5.39 2.80
C GLU A 18 -11.97 -6.17 1.67
N LEU A 19 -11.09 -7.12 2.01
CA LEU A 19 -10.33 -7.94 1.07
C LEU A 19 -11.12 -9.17 0.59
N THR A 20 -12.21 -8.93 -0.13
CA THR A 20 -13.19 -9.97 -0.48
C THR A 20 -12.84 -10.79 -1.72
N HIS A 21 -12.26 -10.15 -2.75
CA HIS A 21 -12.04 -10.76 -4.06
C HIS A 21 -10.56 -11.02 -4.31
N LYS A 22 -10.11 -12.27 -4.11
CA LYS A 22 -8.73 -12.70 -4.34
C LYS A 22 -8.43 -12.76 -5.84
N LYS A 23 -7.30 -12.17 -6.26
CA LYS A 23 -6.80 -12.24 -7.63
C LYS A 23 -5.80 -13.39 -7.84
N ASN A 24 -5.08 -13.77 -6.77
CA ASN A 24 -4.17 -14.90 -6.75
C ASN A 24 -4.11 -15.54 -5.37
N ASP A 25 -3.48 -16.72 -5.32
CA ASP A 25 -3.10 -17.35 -4.07
C ASP A 25 -1.93 -16.63 -3.42
N TYR A 26 -1.81 -16.81 -2.11
CA TYR A 26 -0.71 -16.26 -1.33
C TYR A 26 0.63 -16.86 -1.76
N SER A 27 1.62 -16.01 -2.02
CA SER A 27 3.00 -16.40 -2.32
C SER A 27 3.84 -16.35 -1.05
N GLN A 28 4.29 -17.51 -0.56
CA GLN A 28 5.20 -17.60 0.58
C GLN A 28 6.57 -16.96 0.30
N GLU A 29 7.09 -17.13 -0.92
CA GLU A 29 8.39 -16.58 -1.32
C GLU A 29 8.41 -15.05 -1.26
N ASN A 30 7.31 -14.41 -1.68
CA ASN A 30 7.22 -12.96 -1.80
C ASN A 30 6.44 -12.28 -0.66
N ASP A 31 5.89 -13.07 0.27
CA ASP A 31 5.02 -12.60 1.37
C ASP A 31 3.93 -11.64 0.87
N VAL A 32 3.17 -12.10 -0.15
CA VAL A 32 2.17 -11.26 -0.83
C VAL A 32 0.97 -12.05 -1.32
N GLN A 33 -0.19 -11.43 -1.23
CA GLN A 33 -1.42 -11.83 -1.90
C GLN A 33 -2.08 -10.59 -2.51
N LEU A 34 -2.61 -10.72 -3.73
CA LEU A 34 -3.28 -9.65 -4.47
C LEU A 34 -4.79 -9.87 -4.44
N PHE A 35 -5.49 -8.75 -4.32
CA PHE A 35 -6.95 -8.68 -4.33
C PHE A 35 -7.40 -7.70 -5.42
N GLU A 36 -8.64 -7.84 -5.86
CA GLU A 36 -9.27 -6.82 -6.68
C GLU A 36 -9.48 -5.55 -5.86
N LEU A 37 -9.35 -4.40 -6.52
CA LEU A 37 -9.50 -3.11 -5.87
C LEU A 37 -11.01 -2.77 -5.77
N PRO A 38 -11.60 -2.66 -4.57
CA PRO A 38 -13.00 -2.26 -4.42
C PRO A 38 -13.22 -0.80 -4.84
N ASN A 39 -14.49 -0.44 -5.04
CA ASN A 39 -14.91 0.91 -5.42
C ASN A 39 -14.73 1.92 -4.28
N GLU A 40 -15.13 1.55 -3.07
CA GLU A 40 -14.93 2.32 -1.83
C GLU A 40 -13.51 2.11 -1.31
N ARG A 41 -12.83 3.21 -0.98
CA ARG A 41 -11.40 3.20 -0.66
C ARG A 41 -11.05 4.30 0.31
N ASN A 42 -10.21 3.96 1.29
CA ASN A 42 -9.63 4.95 2.20
C ASN A 42 -8.38 5.54 1.55
N LEU A 43 -8.43 6.81 1.15
CA LEU A 43 -7.29 7.52 0.57
C LEU A 43 -6.43 8.12 1.68
N LEU A 44 -5.17 7.70 1.74
CA LEU A 44 -4.14 8.29 2.59
C LEU A 44 -3.25 9.20 1.73
N ALA A 45 -3.11 10.45 2.16
CA ALA A 45 -2.26 11.45 1.53
C ALA A 45 -1.19 11.94 2.53
N PRO A 46 -0.20 11.09 2.83
CA PRO A 46 0.82 11.41 3.82
C PRO A 46 1.71 12.57 3.36
N THR A 47 2.18 13.37 4.31
CA THR A 47 3.06 14.51 4.07
C THR A 47 4.54 14.12 4.14
N LYS A 48 5.43 15.04 3.76
CA LYS A 48 6.88 14.79 3.79
C LYS A 48 7.37 14.47 5.20
N HIS A 49 8.17 13.41 5.33
CA HIS A 49 8.67 12.82 6.59
C HIS A 49 7.66 12.02 7.42
N GLU A 50 6.43 11.85 6.94
CA GLU A 50 5.53 10.85 7.52
C GLU A 50 5.89 9.45 7.03
N PHE A 51 5.42 8.46 7.80
CA PHE A 51 5.49 7.06 7.42
C PHE A 51 4.13 6.42 7.58
N LEU A 52 3.88 5.40 6.75
CA LEU A 52 2.71 4.54 6.85
C LEU A 52 3.16 3.14 7.28
N LEU A 53 2.53 2.60 8.32
CA LEU A 53 2.72 1.23 8.75
C LEU A 53 1.49 0.43 8.33
N PHE A 54 1.70 -0.55 7.45
CA PHE A 54 0.69 -1.56 7.13
C PHE A 54 1.08 -2.86 7.81
N LEU A 55 0.15 -3.40 8.58
CA LEU A 55 0.29 -4.66 9.30
C LEU A 55 -0.04 -5.84 8.38
N PRO A 56 0.34 -7.07 8.76
CA PRO A 56 -0.10 -8.26 8.04
C PRO A 56 -1.62 -8.25 7.89
N LYS A 57 -2.07 -8.66 6.69
CA LYS A 57 -3.49 -8.71 6.28
C LYS A 57 -4.18 -7.37 6.02
N GLU A 58 -3.47 -6.25 6.12
CA GLU A 58 -3.97 -4.97 5.63
C GLU A 58 -3.66 -4.78 4.14
N GLY A 59 -4.69 -4.43 3.38
CA GLY A 59 -4.55 -4.09 1.97
C GLY A 59 -4.01 -2.68 1.80
N HIS A 60 -3.05 -2.50 0.91
CA HIS A 60 -2.58 -1.19 0.53
C HIS A 60 -2.18 -1.12 -0.94
N VAL A 61 -2.48 0.01 -1.58
CA VAL A 61 -2.14 0.29 -2.96
C VAL A 61 -1.24 1.52 -3.00
N PRO A 62 0.09 1.35 -3.10
CA PRO A 62 1.03 2.46 -3.22
C PRO A 62 1.00 3.07 -4.63
N LYS A 63 1.72 4.18 -4.82
CA LYS A 63 1.93 4.84 -6.12
C LYS A 63 0.65 5.38 -6.76
N TYR A 64 -0.33 5.83 -5.96
CA TYR A 64 -1.43 6.63 -6.50
C TYR A 64 -0.95 8.09 -6.66
N ILE A 65 -0.62 8.48 -7.89
CA ILE A 65 -0.08 9.80 -8.22
C ILE A 65 -0.67 10.27 -9.56
N SER A 66 -0.91 11.58 -9.70
CA SER A 66 -1.50 12.18 -10.90
C SER A 66 -0.51 12.34 -12.06
N SER A 67 0.80 12.32 -11.77
CA SER A 67 1.89 12.45 -12.74
C SER A 67 2.59 11.12 -13.00
N ARG A 68 3.10 10.91 -14.23
CA ARG A 68 3.95 9.75 -14.58
C ARG A 68 5.43 9.94 -14.24
N ASP A 69 5.75 10.93 -13.40
CA ASP A 69 7.13 11.26 -13.05
C ASP A 69 7.79 10.18 -12.20
N LYS A 70 9.12 10.12 -12.27
CA LYS A 70 9.93 9.31 -11.36
C LYS A 70 10.00 10.00 -10.00
N PHE A 71 9.86 9.23 -8.93
CA PHE A 71 10.10 9.67 -7.56
C PHE A 71 10.83 8.58 -6.76
N LYS A 72 11.35 8.97 -5.59
CA LYS A 72 12.04 8.06 -4.67
C LYS A 72 11.13 7.75 -3.49
N LYS A 73 11.18 6.51 -3.00
CA LYS A 73 10.55 6.08 -1.75
C LYS A 73 11.39 5.01 -1.08
N PHE A 74 11.20 4.84 0.22
CA PHE A 74 11.77 3.72 0.96
C PHE A 74 10.65 2.84 1.52
N VAL A 75 10.84 1.53 1.42
CA VAL A 75 9.96 0.54 2.02
C VAL A 75 10.82 -0.35 2.90
N LEU A 76 10.57 -0.32 4.20
CA LEU A 76 11.22 -1.18 5.18
C LEU A 76 10.28 -2.34 5.51
N LYS A 77 10.78 -3.56 5.27
CA LYS A 77 10.13 -4.82 5.65
C LYS A 77 10.63 -5.19 7.05
N ILE A 78 9.69 -5.31 7.98
CA ILE A 78 9.95 -5.65 9.38
C ILE A 78 9.41 -7.07 9.57
N GLN A 79 10.26 -7.99 10.03
CA GLN A 79 9.79 -9.33 10.42
C GLN A 79 9.15 -9.25 11.80
N TRP A 80 8.02 -9.93 11.94
CA TRP A 80 7.25 -10.04 13.18
C TRP A 80 7.46 -11.42 13.79
#